data_AF-A0A524IG02-F1
#
_entry.id   AF-A0A524IG02-F1
#
_cell.length_a   1.000
_cell.length_b   1.000
_cell.length_c   1.000
_cell.angle_alpha   90.00
_cell.angle_beta   90.00
_cell.angle_gamma   90.00
#
_symmetry.space_group_name_H-M   'P 1'
#
loop_
_entity.id
_entity.type
_entity.pdbx_description
1 polymer ?
#
loop_
_entity_poly.entity_id
_entity_poly.type
_entity_poly.pdbx_seq_one_letter_code
_entity_poly.pdbx_strand_id
1 'polypeptide(L)'
;MNKVIKIIVTAALVAGLVLLLIVVLQNFGIVGSGAKGAPPRGVSQGGEAAPDKTAPDSAGPTPKEMIEAFQLLKPDQREEVQKLPEEERMPAIQKILADQGITLGKTAVAVSVTKVETGEIRDYIKLNGDVISKKNVDIVSDRSGVITGLWMDIGRKVVKDDVIAEIDPSASGTSLARTLVKAPITGTISSLRVSVGNTVSMGSPLASVNSVENIQIRAFVPERYISSVRYNSEVELSFDAYPNDVFMGRVSAINPVVDSSSRTMEIRIDPLIPDFRIKGGMFSKIKLFTRISYGAMLVPVDCLVRAGDGYKVFVIKDDSAAYGTPVTLGIQIDGIAEVLSGLSPGDSVVTGGSSLVEDGVTVNIVKTLPPPRIKGTQLYPVRVTAAAEGELTAYVNTNGVVIYKSSVDVVSEVMGKVLSVLVSVGDRVEKGKLVAEIDQSKPGMQYEPSAVIATISGIVTSIPVQKGATIPPNTPVVKIGQELDSQIRIEVPERDLPFIQNNQAAQFQLDAYPETVFHASVSEINPEINSRTRTVEIKLKPAVPDERMKAGMSARVKILTNVK
;
A
#
# COMPACT_ATOMS: atom_id res chain seq x y z
N MET A 1 -49.85 -3.81 -44.66
CA MET A 1 -49.13 -3.11 -43.58
C MET A 1 -49.99 -2.65 -42.39
N ASN A 2 -51.30 -2.96 -42.31
CA ASN A 2 -52.22 -2.43 -41.26
C ASN A 2 -52.70 -3.42 -40.17
N LYS A 3 -52.34 -4.71 -40.22
CA LYS A 3 -52.74 -5.70 -39.20
C LYS A 3 -51.71 -5.88 -38.07
N VAL A 4 -50.42 -5.80 -38.37
CA VAL A 4 -49.34 -5.97 -37.38
C VAL A 4 -49.24 -4.76 -36.44
N ILE A 5 -49.45 -3.54 -36.96
CA ILE A 5 -49.48 -2.31 -36.16
C ILE A 5 -50.70 -2.31 -35.20
N LYS A 6 -51.85 -2.83 -35.64
CA LYS A 6 -53.02 -2.97 -34.74
C LYS A 6 -52.73 -3.92 -33.58
N ILE A 7 -52.07 -5.06 -33.79
CA ILE A 7 -51.78 -6.03 -32.71
C ILE A 7 -50.78 -5.46 -31.69
N ILE A 8 -49.76 -4.73 -32.15
CA ILE A 8 -48.75 -4.12 -31.26
C ILE A 8 -49.37 -2.97 -30.44
N VAL A 9 -50.26 -2.17 -31.03
CA VAL A 9 -50.96 -1.09 -30.31
C VAL A 9 -51.97 -1.64 -29.29
N THR A 10 -52.69 -2.73 -29.60
CA THR A 10 -53.61 -3.34 -28.61
C THR A 10 -52.86 -4.02 -27.46
N ALA A 11 -51.70 -4.63 -27.71
CA ALA A 11 -50.87 -5.24 -26.66
C ALA A 11 -50.27 -4.19 -25.70
N ALA A 12 -49.86 -3.03 -26.22
CA ALA A 12 -49.35 -1.92 -25.40
C ALA A 12 -50.45 -1.27 -24.53
N LEU A 13 -51.69 -1.21 -25.02
CA LEU A 13 -52.82 -0.62 -24.29
C LEU A 13 -53.32 -1.51 -23.14
N VAL A 14 -53.24 -2.84 -23.31
CA VAL A 14 -53.57 -3.81 -22.24
C VAL A 14 -52.49 -3.84 -21.16
N ALA A 15 -51.21 -3.73 -21.53
CA ALA A 15 -50.11 -3.64 -20.56
C ALA A 15 -50.15 -2.35 -19.72
N GLY A 16 -50.56 -1.21 -20.32
CA GLY A 16 -50.74 0.05 -19.61
C GLY A 16 -51.92 0.03 -18.62
N LEU A 17 -53.01 -0.66 -18.94
CA LEU A 17 -54.19 -0.76 -18.07
C LEU A 17 -53.91 -1.62 -16.82
N VAL A 18 -53.08 -2.66 -16.95
CA VAL A 18 -52.66 -3.54 -15.83
C VAL A 18 -51.70 -2.80 -14.89
N LEU A 19 -50.83 -1.93 -15.42
CA LEU A 19 -49.93 -1.12 -14.59
C LEU A 19 -50.68 -0.03 -13.82
N LEU A 20 -51.74 0.54 -14.41
CA LEU A 20 -52.58 1.55 -13.74
C LEU A 20 -53.41 0.95 -12.59
N LEU A 21 -53.86 -0.30 -12.72
CA LEU A 21 -54.65 -0.99 -11.68
C LEU A 21 -53.81 -1.32 -10.43
N ILE A 22 -52.51 -1.61 -10.61
CA ILE A 22 -51.58 -1.94 -9.52
C ILE A 22 -51.21 -0.67 -8.71
N VAL A 23 -51.11 0.49 -9.36
CA VAL A 23 -50.83 1.77 -8.68
C VAL A 23 -52.05 2.28 -7.90
N VAL A 24 -53.27 2.02 -8.39
CA VAL A 24 -54.52 2.40 -7.68
C VAL A 24 -54.75 1.55 -6.41
N LEU A 25 -54.30 0.29 -6.40
CA LEU A 25 -54.43 -0.60 -5.23
C LEU A 25 -53.42 -0.32 -4.10
N GLN A 26 -52.32 0.38 -4.38
CA GLN A 26 -51.36 0.77 -3.32
C GLN A 26 -51.65 2.12 -2.66
N ASN A 27 -52.62 2.90 -3.16
CA ASN A 27 -52.91 4.25 -2.68
C ASN A 27 -54.21 4.40 -1.85
N PHE A 28 -54.94 3.31 -1.55
CA PHE A 28 -56.10 3.33 -0.65
C PHE A 28 -55.83 2.49 0.61
N GLY A 29 -55.42 3.18 1.68
CA GLY A 29 -55.11 2.59 2.98
C GLY A 29 -54.96 3.59 4.14
N ILE A 30 -55.81 4.62 4.16
CA ILE A 30 -56.37 5.35 5.33
C ILE A 30 -55.44 6.24 6.20
N VAL A 31 -55.83 7.54 6.23
CA VAL A 31 -55.44 8.61 7.17
C VAL A 31 -56.58 8.86 8.17
N GLY A 32 -56.25 9.23 9.42
CA GLY A 32 -57.10 10.05 10.32
C GLY A 32 -56.83 9.83 11.82
N SER A 33 -56.00 10.65 12.48
CA SER A 33 -56.36 11.85 13.31
C SER A 33 -57.09 11.50 14.62
N GLY A 34 -56.50 11.72 15.81
CA GLY A 34 -56.51 13.02 16.51
C GLY A 34 -56.25 12.86 18.03
N ALA A 35 -55.96 13.99 18.71
CA ALA A 35 -55.14 14.13 19.92
C ALA A 35 -55.83 14.11 21.30
N LYS A 36 -54.97 14.07 22.35
CA LYS A 36 -55.07 14.57 23.76
C LYS A 36 -55.49 13.61 24.89
N GLY A 37 -54.67 13.61 25.96
CA GLY A 37 -55.10 13.61 27.36
C GLY A 37 -54.68 12.41 28.23
N ALA A 38 -53.95 12.67 29.31
CA ALA A 38 -53.73 11.76 30.46
C ALA A 38 -54.43 12.33 31.72
N PRO A 39 -54.41 11.67 32.90
CA PRO A 39 -55.04 10.41 33.34
C PRO A 39 -56.09 10.69 34.46
N PRO A 40 -56.67 9.70 35.21
CA PRO A 40 -56.00 9.15 36.40
C PRO A 40 -56.37 7.68 36.79
N ARG A 41 -55.78 7.27 37.94
CA ARG A 41 -55.76 5.97 38.67
C ARG A 41 -57.12 5.39 39.12
N GLY A 42 -57.15 4.05 39.34
CA GLY A 42 -58.06 3.28 40.22
C GLY A 42 -58.09 1.79 39.83
N VAL A 43 -57.30 0.89 40.44
CA VAL A 43 -57.58 0.00 41.60
C VAL A 43 -58.61 -1.13 41.36
N SER A 44 -58.15 -2.37 41.66
CA SER A 44 -58.89 -3.63 41.99
C SER A 44 -59.57 -4.40 40.83
N GLN A 45 -59.70 -5.72 40.81
CA GLN A 45 -59.17 -6.89 41.55
C GLN A 45 -59.71 -8.14 40.79
N GLY A 46 -59.03 -9.28 40.92
CA GLY A 46 -59.54 -10.61 40.54
C GLY A 46 -59.31 -10.95 39.07
N GLY A 47 -58.78 -12.09 38.68
CA GLY A 47 -58.54 -13.35 39.35
C GLY A 47 -58.47 -14.42 38.25
N GLU A 48 -57.85 -15.55 38.58
CA GLU A 48 -58.11 -16.84 37.96
C GLU A 48 -57.27 -17.27 36.73
N ALA A 49 -56.39 -18.22 37.04
CA ALA A 49 -56.08 -19.44 36.29
C ALA A 49 -55.45 -19.36 34.89
N ALA A 50 -54.25 -19.92 34.80
CA ALA A 50 -53.74 -20.52 33.57
C ALA A 50 -54.57 -21.76 33.19
N PRO A 51 -54.76 -22.00 31.88
CA PRO A 51 -54.70 -23.34 31.30
C PRO A 51 -53.55 -23.37 30.28
N ASP A 52 -52.60 -24.29 30.43
CA ASP A 52 -52.63 -25.62 29.82
C ASP A 52 -52.66 -25.54 28.28
N LYS A 53 -51.47 -25.68 27.69
CA LYS A 53 -51.28 -25.84 26.24
C LYS A 53 -51.27 -27.33 25.92
N THR A 54 -52.45 -27.92 25.82
CA THR A 54 -52.63 -29.26 25.26
C THR A 54 -53.86 -29.29 24.34
N ALA A 55 -53.67 -29.01 23.05
CA ALA A 55 -54.36 -29.64 21.90
C ALA A 55 -53.94 -28.96 20.57
N PRO A 56 -53.72 -29.72 19.48
CA PRO A 56 -53.47 -29.18 18.15
C PRO A 56 -54.80 -28.82 17.47
N ASP A 57 -54.92 -27.59 16.97
CA ASP A 57 -56.02 -27.19 16.11
C ASP A 57 -55.94 -27.93 14.77
N SER A 58 -56.96 -28.74 14.51
CA SER A 58 -57.27 -29.39 13.26
C SER A 58 -57.70 -28.37 12.19
N ALA A 59 -56.76 -27.61 11.65
CA ALA A 59 -56.99 -26.92 10.39
C ALA A 59 -56.97 -27.95 9.25
N GLY A 60 -58.13 -28.21 8.64
CA GLY A 60 -58.21 -28.98 7.40
C GLY A 60 -57.33 -28.36 6.29
N PRO A 61 -56.93 -29.15 5.28
CA PRO A 61 -56.02 -28.69 4.23
C PRO A 61 -56.60 -27.48 3.51
N THR A 62 -55.74 -26.51 3.21
CA THR A 62 -56.15 -25.29 2.52
C THR A 62 -56.60 -25.61 1.08
N PRO A 63 -57.55 -24.84 0.49
CA PRO A 63 -57.99 -25.05 -0.89
C PRO A 63 -56.85 -25.04 -1.92
N LYS A 64 -55.75 -24.34 -1.62
CA LYS A 64 -54.55 -24.29 -2.46
C LYS A 64 -53.77 -25.62 -2.45
N GLU A 65 -53.63 -26.25 -1.28
CA GLU A 65 -52.99 -27.55 -1.12
C GLU A 65 -53.78 -28.66 -1.83
N MET A 66 -55.12 -28.58 -1.83
CA MET A 66 -55.97 -29.52 -2.56
C MET A 66 -55.74 -29.45 -4.08
N ILE A 67 -55.60 -28.23 -4.62
CA ILE A 67 -55.39 -28.02 -6.07
C ILE A 67 -54.01 -28.52 -6.50
N GLU A 68 -52.96 -28.20 -5.72
CA GLU A 68 -51.59 -28.63 -6.00
C GLU A 68 -51.45 -30.17 -5.90
N ALA A 69 -52.06 -30.80 -4.89
CA ALA A 69 -52.05 -32.25 -4.73
C ALA A 69 -52.80 -32.98 -5.85
N PHE A 70 -53.94 -32.44 -6.29
CA PHE A 70 -54.75 -33.04 -7.36
C PHE A 70 -54.06 -33.00 -8.73
N GLN A 71 -53.21 -31.98 -8.98
CA GLN A 71 -52.43 -31.85 -10.21
C GLN A 71 -51.28 -32.87 -10.31
N LEU A 72 -50.86 -33.49 -9.21
CA LEU A 72 -49.80 -34.50 -9.21
C LEU A 72 -50.31 -35.90 -9.60
N LEU A 73 -51.63 -36.12 -9.63
CA LEU A 73 -52.24 -37.38 -10.02
C LEU A 73 -52.24 -37.59 -11.54
N LYS A 74 -52.12 -38.85 -11.98
CA LYS A 74 -52.30 -39.25 -13.38
C LYS A 74 -53.76 -39.05 -13.83
N PRO A 75 -54.06 -38.89 -15.14
CA PRO A 75 -55.41 -38.57 -15.63
C PRO A 75 -56.50 -39.57 -15.19
N ASP A 76 -56.18 -40.86 -15.19
CA ASP A 76 -57.02 -41.96 -14.71
C ASP A 76 -57.33 -41.85 -13.21
N GLN A 77 -56.36 -41.44 -12.41
CA GLN A 77 -56.49 -41.29 -10.95
C GLN A 77 -57.29 -40.04 -10.57
N ARG A 78 -57.20 -38.97 -11.38
CA ARG A 78 -57.98 -37.74 -11.18
C ARG A 78 -59.47 -37.98 -11.35
N GLU A 79 -59.85 -38.79 -12.33
CA GLU A 79 -61.24 -39.18 -12.55
C GLU A 79 -61.80 -40.03 -11.40
N GLU A 80 -60.97 -40.90 -10.82
CA GLU A 80 -61.35 -41.75 -9.70
C GLU A 80 -61.56 -40.93 -8.41
N VAL A 81 -60.67 -39.98 -8.13
CA VAL A 81 -60.79 -39.07 -6.98
C VAL A 81 -61.97 -38.10 -7.13
N GLN A 82 -62.31 -37.63 -8.34
CA GLN A 82 -63.47 -36.74 -8.54
C GLN A 82 -64.82 -37.41 -8.21
N LYS A 83 -64.92 -38.73 -8.32
CA LYS A 83 -66.14 -39.50 -8.01
C LYS A 83 -66.38 -39.69 -6.51
N LEU A 84 -65.38 -39.41 -5.66
CA LEU A 84 -65.51 -39.52 -4.21
C LEU A 84 -66.20 -38.28 -3.60
N PRO A 85 -66.92 -38.46 -2.47
CA PRO A 85 -67.42 -37.36 -1.65
C PRO A 85 -66.30 -36.39 -1.25
N GLU A 86 -66.60 -35.09 -1.14
CA GLU A 86 -65.60 -34.03 -0.92
C GLU A 86 -64.71 -34.27 0.31
N GLU A 87 -65.29 -34.87 1.36
CA GLU A 87 -64.60 -35.24 2.61
C GLU A 87 -63.60 -36.40 2.46
N GLU A 88 -63.77 -37.26 1.44
CA GLU A 88 -62.93 -38.45 1.20
C GLU A 88 -61.86 -38.23 0.13
N ARG A 89 -61.94 -37.12 -0.61
CA ARG A 89 -60.98 -36.81 -1.69
C ARG A 89 -59.56 -36.62 -1.18
N MET A 90 -59.38 -35.90 -0.08
CA MET A 90 -58.03 -35.62 0.45
C MET A 90 -57.33 -36.86 1.03
N PRO A 91 -57.99 -37.72 1.83
CA PRO A 91 -57.43 -39.00 2.24
C PRO A 91 -57.05 -39.89 1.04
N ALA A 92 -57.87 -39.92 -0.01
CA ALA A 92 -57.59 -40.68 -1.23
C ALA A 92 -56.39 -40.14 -2.01
N ILE A 93 -56.28 -38.82 -2.19
CA ILE A 93 -55.14 -38.16 -2.83
C ILE A 93 -53.85 -38.45 -2.04
N GLN A 94 -53.89 -38.33 -0.71
CA GLN A 94 -52.74 -38.62 0.16
C GLN A 94 -52.29 -40.07 0.04
N LYS A 95 -53.22 -41.02 -0.02
CA LYS A 95 -52.91 -42.45 -0.18
C LYS A 95 -52.29 -42.76 -1.54
N ILE A 96 -52.87 -42.24 -2.62
CA ILE A 96 -52.35 -42.45 -3.99
C ILE A 96 -50.96 -41.85 -4.15
N LEU A 97 -50.73 -40.67 -3.56
CA LEU A 97 -49.42 -40.03 -3.62
C LEU A 97 -48.39 -40.74 -2.72
N ALA A 98 -48.79 -41.26 -1.55
CA ALA A 98 -47.94 -42.09 -0.72
C ALA A 98 -47.52 -43.40 -1.42
N ASP A 99 -48.43 -44.05 -2.13
CA ASP A 99 -48.14 -45.25 -2.94
C ASP A 99 -47.22 -44.93 -4.14
N GLN A 100 -47.14 -43.66 -4.56
CA GLN A 100 -46.21 -43.16 -5.59
C GLN A 100 -44.90 -42.60 -5.00
N GLY A 101 -44.71 -42.68 -3.68
CA GLY A 101 -43.52 -42.15 -2.98
C GLY A 101 -43.50 -40.62 -2.82
N ILE A 102 -44.63 -39.93 -3.08
CA ILE A 102 -44.77 -38.48 -2.99
C ILE A 102 -45.44 -38.13 -1.65
N THR A 103 -44.71 -37.50 -0.73
CA THR A 103 -45.25 -37.02 0.55
C THR A 103 -45.58 -35.52 0.46
N LEU A 104 -46.86 -35.17 0.47
CA LEU A 104 -47.30 -33.78 0.60
C LEU A 104 -47.13 -33.28 2.04
N GLY A 105 -46.53 -32.10 2.19
CA GLY A 105 -46.48 -31.39 3.48
C GLY A 105 -45.09 -31.20 4.10
N LYS A 106 -43.99 -31.62 3.47
CA LYS A 106 -42.66 -31.13 3.86
C LYS A 106 -42.36 -29.85 3.08
N THR A 107 -42.61 -28.70 3.70
CA THR A 107 -42.20 -27.39 3.20
C THR A 107 -40.70 -27.43 2.92
N ALA A 108 -40.29 -27.51 1.65
CA ALA A 108 -38.88 -27.62 1.31
C ALA A 108 -38.16 -26.31 1.66
N VAL A 109 -37.13 -26.39 2.50
CA VAL A 109 -36.40 -25.21 2.95
C VAL A 109 -35.51 -24.72 1.80
N ALA A 110 -35.68 -23.46 1.42
CA ALA A 110 -34.88 -22.83 0.38
C ALA A 110 -33.44 -22.63 0.87
N VAL A 111 -32.47 -23.24 0.17
CA VAL A 111 -31.05 -23.17 0.53
C VAL A 111 -30.19 -22.74 -0.65
N SER A 112 -29.06 -22.12 -0.33
CA SER A 112 -27.95 -21.91 -1.28
C SER A 112 -26.85 -22.91 -0.98
N VAL A 113 -26.17 -23.42 -2.00
CA VAL A 113 -25.19 -24.50 -1.87
C VAL A 113 -23.90 -24.18 -2.60
N THR A 114 -22.80 -24.79 -2.19
CA THR A 114 -21.56 -24.83 -2.97
C THR A 114 -21.00 -26.24 -2.97
N LYS A 115 -20.25 -26.60 -4.01
CA LYS A 115 -19.48 -27.84 -3.99
C LYS A 115 -18.18 -27.64 -3.21
N VAL A 116 -17.79 -28.66 -2.47
CA VAL A 116 -16.51 -28.71 -1.78
C VAL A 116 -15.43 -29.13 -2.76
N GLU A 117 -14.38 -28.34 -2.88
CA GLU A 117 -13.20 -28.64 -3.69
C GLU A 117 -11.95 -28.68 -2.81
N THR A 118 -10.96 -29.45 -3.25
CA THR A 118 -9.62 -29.40 -2.66
C THR A 118 -8.85 -28.22 -3.25
N GLY A 119 -8.11 -27.52 -2.40
CA GLY A 119 -7.33 -26.37 -2.82
C GLY A 119 -6.13 -26.13 -1.92
N GLU A 120 -5.43 -25.04 -2.18
CA GLU A 120 -4.37 -24.54 -1.32
C GLU A 120 -4.93 -23.43 -0.45
N ILE A 121 -4.60 -23.43 0.84
CA ILE A 121 -4.93 -22.35 1.76
C ILE A 121 -3.70 -21.97 2.58
N ARG A 122 -3.41 -20.66 2.59
CA ARG A 122 -2.27 -20.08 3.28
C ARG A 122 -2.77 -19.19 4.41
N ASP A 123 -2.43 -19.56 5.63
CA ASP A 123 -2.62 -18.68 6.78
C ASP A 123 -1.54 -17.61 6.79
N TYR A 124 -1.91 -16.39 7.15
CA TYR A 124 -0.97 -15.28 7.17
C TYR A 124 -1.33 -14.19 8.18
N ILE A 125 -0.31 -13.48 8.62
CA ILE A 125 -0.44 -12.32 9.50
C ILE A 125 -0.08 -11.07 8.69
N LYS A 126 -0.91 -10.03 8.79
CA LYS A 126 -0.61 -8.71 8.23
C LYS A 126 0.23 -7.92 9.24
N LEU A 127 1.41 -7.50 8.81
CA LEU A 127 2.34 -6.70 9.59
C LEU A 127 2.77 -5.48 8.77
N ASN A 128 3.41 -4.55 9.46
CA ASN A 128 4.10 -3.43 8.84
C ASN A 128 5.58 -3.49 9.22
N GLY A 129 6.45 -2.97 8.37
CA GLY A 129 7.88 -2.89 8.68
C GLY A 129 8.61 -1.81 7.90
N ASP A 130 9.79 -1.47 8.39
CA ASP A 130 10.68 -0.47 7.80
C ASP A 130 11.79 -1.16 7.02
N VAL A 131 12.10 -0.65 5.82
CA VAL A 131 13.27 -1.08 5.07
C VAL A 131 14.49 -0.40 5.65
N ILE A 132 15.44 -1.18 6.15
CA ILE A 132 16.73 -0.73 6.68
C ILE A 132 17.86 -1.20 5.76
N SER A 133 18.89 -0.37 5.61
CA SER A 133 20.12 -0.74 4.90
C SER A 133 21.05 -1.49 5.87
N LYS A 134 21.51 -2.71 5.53
CA LYS A 134 22.38 -3.49 6.43
C LYS A 134 23.79 -2.90 6.58
N LYS A 135 24.28 -2.16 5.57
CA LYS A 135 25.64 -1.60 5.55
C LYS A 135 25.65 -0.20 4.94
N ASN A 136 26.00 0.77 5.78
CA ASN A 136 26.44 2.11 5.38
C ASN A 136 27.91 2.24 5.76
N VAL A 137 28.76 2.62 4.80
CA VAL A 137 30.19 2.83 5.04
C VAL A 137 30.55 4.25 4.64
N ASP A 138 31.05 5.02 5.60
CA ASP A 138 31.63 6.32 5.34
C ASP A 138 33.02 6.14 4.70
N ILE A 139 33.20 6.71 3.52
CA ILE A 139 34.49 6.86 2.86
C ILE A 139 35.18 8.04 3.53
N VAL A 140 36.27 7.76 4.23
CA VAL A 140 37.08 8.78 4.91
C VAL A 140 38.37 9.06 4.16
N SER A 141 38.93 10.24 4.37
CA SER A 141 40.26 10.57 3.88
C SER A 141 41.35 9.82 4.65
N ASP A 142 42.33 9.28 3.94
CA ASP A 142 43.53 8.67 4.53
C ASP A 142 44.67 9.69 4.75
N ARG A 143 44.53 10.91 4.20
CA ARG A 143 45.53 11.99 4.30
C ARG A 143 44.89 13.37 4.47
N SER A 144 45.66 14.31 4.99
CA SER A 144 45.27 15.72 4.97
C SER A 144 45.70 16.36 3.64
N GLY A 145 44.87 17.23 3.07
CA GLY A 145 45.17 17.89 1.80
C GLY A 145 43.95 18.57 1.18
N VAL A 146 44.12 19.09 -0.04
CA VAL A 146 43.04 19.73 -0.81
C VAL A 146 42.49 18.75 -1.83
N ILE A 147 41.16 18.65 -1.93
CA ILE A 147 40.49 17.84 -2.97
C ILE A 147 40.74 18.48 -4.33
N THR A 148 41.52 17.83 -5.20
CA THR A 148 41.83 18.30 -6.57
C THR A 148 40.92 17.70 -7.63
N GLY A 149 40.33 16.53 -7.35
CA GLY A 149 39.43 15.83 -8.25
C GLY A 149 38.31 15.12 -7.50
N LEU A 150 37.12 15.11 -8.09
CA LEU A 150 35.95 14.41 -7.55
C LEU A 150 35.16 13.84 -8.72
N TRP A 151 34.98 12.51 -8.75
CA TRP A 151 34.44 11.79 -9.91
C TRP A 151 33.09 11.12 -9.66
N MET A 152 32.53 11.30 -8.47
CA MET A 152 31.27 10.67 -8.07
C MET A 152 30.24 11.68 -7.64
N ASP A 153 28.99 11.37 -7.96
CA ASP A 153 27.79 12.10 -7.56
C ASP A 153 26.92 11.19 -6.68
N ILE A 154 26.04 11.77 -5.85
CA ILE A 154 25.07 11.00 -5.06
C ILE A 154 24.15 10.22 -6.02
N GLY A 155 23.67 9.05 -5.60
CA GLY A 155 22.86 8.16 -6.44
C GLY A 155 23.65 7.39 -7.51
N ARG A 156 24.95 7.69 -7.70
CA ARG A 156 25.82 6.92 -8.60
C ARG A 156 26.19 5.58 -7.98
N LYS A 157 26.18 4.54 -8.81
CA LYS A 157 26.69 3.21 -8.45
C LYS A 157 28.21 3.21 -8.49
N VAL A 158 28.83 2.58 -7.48
CA VAL A 158 30.27 2.40 -7.36
C VAL A 158 30.58 0.94 -7.06
N VAL A 159 31.68 0.45 -7.61
CA VAL A 159 32.26 -0.85 -7.29
C VAL A 159 33.37 -0.64 -6.27
N LYS A 160 33.63 -1.65 -5.44
CA LYS A 160 34.81 -1.65 -4.57
C LYS A 160 36.06 -1.27 -5.38
N ASP A 161 36.89 -0.40 -4.80
CA ASP A 161 38.12 0.15 -5.35
C ASP A 161 37.96 1.23 -6.45
N ASP A 162 36.72 1.61 -6.81
CA ASP A 162 36.47 2.77 -7.68
C ASP A 162 37.02 4.06 -7.05
N VAL A 163 37.65 4.89 -7.87
CA VAL A 163 38.22 6.17 -7.44
C VAL A 163 37.11 7.20 -7.23
N ILE A 164 37.03 7.74 -6.02
CA ILE A 164 36.00 8.70 -5.60
C ILE A 164 36.53 10.12 -5.68
N ALA A 165 37.68 10.36 -5.08
CA ALA A 165 38.30 11.68 -4.97
C ALA A 165 39.83 11.59 -5.10
N GLU A 166 40.45 12.69 -5.51
CA GLU A 166 41.89 12.89 -5.49
C GLU A 166 42.23 14.00 -4.50
N ILE A 167 43.23 13.74 -3.67
CA ILE A 167 43.74 14.65 -2.65
C ILE A 167 45.17 15.01 -2.99
N ASP A 168 45.46 16.31 -2.97
CA ASP A 168 46.81 16.84 -3.00
C ASP A 168 47.26 17.17 -1.56
N PRO A 169 48.18 16.38 -0.97
CA PRO A 169 48.67 16.60 0.38
C PRO A 169 49.82 17.62 0.46
N SER A 170 50.14 18.31 -0.64
CA SER A 170 51.22 19.30 -0.66
C SER A 170 50.90 20.49 0.24
N ALA A 171 51.85 20.82 1.12
CA ALA A 171 51.84 22.04 1.93
C ALA A 171 52.99 22.95 1.47
N SER A 172 52.97 24.24 1.86
CA SER A 172 53.99 25.23 1.48
C SER A 172 55.41 24.69 1.73
N GLY A 173 56.14 24.41 0.65
CA GLY A 173 57.53 23.91 0.69
C GLY A 173 57.70 22.39 0.58
N THR A 174 56.64 21.59 0.42
CA THR A 174 56.73 20.13 0.24
C THR A 174 55.82 19.64 -0.88
N SER A 175 56.40 19.06 -1.94
CA SER A 175 55.65 18.41 -3.03
C SER A 175 55.46 16.94 -2.70
N LEU A 176 54.23 16.53 -2.39
CA LEU A 176 53.89 15.13 -2.18
C LEU A 176 53.09 14.59 -3.38
N ALA A 177 53.17 13.28 -3.60
CA ALA A 177 52.35 12.63 -4.61
C ALA A 177 50.86 12.69 -4.23
N ARG A 178 50.00 12.98 -5.22
CA ARG A 178 48.55 12.97 -5.05
C ARG A 178 48.07 11.57 -4.65
N THR A 179 47.04 11.54 -3.82
CA THR A 179 46.48 10.31 -3.26
C THR A 179 45.06 10.13 -3.73
N LEU A 180 44.71 8.91 -4.17
CA LEU A 180 43.38 8.57 -4.64
C LEU A 180 42.60 7.90 -3.52
N VAL A 181 41.44 8.46 -3.18
CA VAL A 181 40.50 7.86 -2.25
C VAL A 181 39.55 6.95 -3.01
N LYS A 182 39.43 5.69 -2.57
CA LYS A 182 38.67 4.64 -3.25
C LYS A 182 37.45 4.18 -2.45
N ALA A 183 36.45 3.63 -3.13
CA ALA A 183 35.30 3.00 -2.49
C ALA A 183 35.70 1.72 -1.73
N PRO A 184 35.38 1.59 -0.43
CA PRO A 184 35.68 0.39 0.34
C PRO A 184 34.74 -0.78 0.04
N ILE A 185 33.56 -0.50 -0.52
CA ILE A 185 32.52 -1.47 -0.85
C ILE A 185 31.82 -1.13 -2.17
N THR A 186 31.21 -2.13 -2.80
CA THR A 186 30.27 -1.94 -3.91
C THR A 186 28.92 -1.45 -3.37
N GLY A 187 28.35 -0.42 -3.98
CA GLY A 187 27.09 0.17 -3.53
C GLY A 187 26.66 1.40 -4.33
N THR A 188 25.83 2.24 -3.72
CA THR A 188 25.40 3.53 -4.26
C THR A 188 25.80 4.64 -3.29
N ILE A 189 26.34 5.73 -3.82
CA ILE A 189 26.72 6.91 -3.01
C ILE A 189 25.45 7.53 -2.43
N SER A 190 25.29 7.54 -1.11
CA SER A 190 24.12 8.09 -0.42
C SER A 190 24.31 9.54 0.01
N SER A 191 25.55 9.93 0.31
CA SER A 191 25.90 11.32 0.60
C SER A 191 27.29 11.66 0.10
N LEU A 192 27.49 12.93 -0.24
CA LEU A 192 28.79 13.50 -0.61
C LEU A 192 28.96 14.79 0.19
N ARG A 193 29.98 14.83 1.06
CA ARG A 193 30.20 15.90 2.06
C ARG A 193 31.30 16.87 1.65
N VAL A 194 31.91 16.66 0.49
CA VAL A 194 33.05 17.45 0.00
C VAL A 194 32.85 17.86 -1.46
N SER A 195 33.54 18.93 -1.84
CA SER A 195 33.64 19.50 -3.18
C SER A 195 35.10 19.73 -3.54
N VAL A 196 35.39 19.85 -4.84
CA VAL A 196 36.73 20.20 -5.32
C VAL A 196 37.15 21.54 -4.72
N GLY A 197 38.37 21.61 -4.19
CA GLY A 197 38.90 22.75 -3.47
C GLY A 197 38.67 22.71 -1.95
N ASN A 198 37.91 21.75 -1.41
CA ASN A 198 37.85 21.60 0.05
C ASN A 198 39.17 21.08 0.62
N THR A 199 39.62 21.67 1.72
CA THR A 199 40.68 21.12 2.57
C THR A 199 40.07 20.07 3.49
N VAL A 200 40.66 18.88 3.50
CA VAL A 200 40.24 17.75 4.33
C VAL A 200 41.38 17.32 5.22
N SER A 201 41.08 16.81 6.41
CA SER A 201 42.05 16.19 7.30
C SER A 201 41.96 14.66 7.22
N MET A 202 43.04 13.97 7.63
CA MET A 202 43.00 12.52 7.82
C MET A 202 41.82 12.11 8.73
N GLY A 203 41.03 11.13 8.28
CA GLY A 203 39.81 10.67 8.96
C GLY A 203 38.54 11.47 8.63
N SER A 204 38.64 12.58 7.89
CA SER A 204 37.46 13.36 7.49
C SER A 204 36.55 12.55 6.56
N PRO A 205 35.24 12.47 6.81
CA PRO A 205 34.30 11.76 5.94
C PRO A 205 34.06 12.55 4.65
N LEU A 206 34.31 11.90 3.51
CA LEU A 206 34.15 12.47 2.17
C LEU A 206 32.79 12.12 1.56
N ALA A 207 32.39 10.85 1.68
CA ALA A 207 31.15 10.33 1.11
C ALA A 207 30.62 9.17 1.94
N SER A 208 29.37 8.79 1.74
CA SER A 208 28.78 7.57 2.31
C SER A 208 28.34 6.64 1.19
N VAL A 209 28.62 5.34 1.30
CA VAL A 209 28.19 4.31 0.36
C VAL A 209 27.24 3.35 1.06
N ASN A 210 26.05 3.21 0.50
CA ASN A 210 25.09 2.20 0.91
C ASN A 210 25.13 0.99 -0.02
N SER A 211 25.20 -0.20 0.56
CA SER A 211 25.07 -1.44 -0.21
C SER A 211 23.60 -1.67 -0.57
N VAL A 212 23.25 -1.62 -1.86
CA VAL A 212 21.88 -1.86 -2.33
C VAL A 212 21.54 -3.36 -2.34
N GLU A 213 22.55 -4.22 -2.42
CA GLU A 213 22.37 -5.68 -2.37
C GLU A 213 21.95 -6.21 -0.99
N ASN A 214 21.92 -5.34 0.03
CA ASN A 214 21.77 -5.74 1.42
C ASN A 214 20.74 -4.87 2.15
N ILE A 215 19.56 -4.70 1.58
CA ILE A 215 18.40 -4.20 2.31
C ILE A 215 17.78 -5.31 3.18
N GLN A 216 17.17 -4.92 4.28
CA GLN A 216 16.47 -5.81 5.21
C GLN A 216 15.21 -5.11 5.70
N ILE A 217 14.13 -5.85 5.87
CA ILE A 217 12.90 -5.31 6.43
C ILE A 217 12.90 -5.65 7.91
N ARG A 218 12.73 -4.64 8.76
CA ARG A 218 12.54 -4.78 10.20
C ARG A 218 11.06 -4.65 10.51
N ALA A 219 10.47 -5.66 11.15
CA ALA A 219 9.07 -5.68 11.50
C ALA A 219 8.86 -6.18 12.93
N PHE A 220 7.72 -5.85 13.52
CA PHE A 220 7.38 -6.20 14.90
C PHE A 220 6.14 -7.10 14.93
N VAL A 221 6.30 -8.30 15.47
CA VAL A 221 5.24 -9.31 15.57
C VAL A 221 4.61 -9.23 16.96
N PRO A 222 3.28 -9.06 17.08
CA PRO A 222 2.59 -9.12 18.36
C PRO A 222 2.76 -10.48 19.06
N GLU A 223 2.88 -10.47 20.39
CA GLU A 223 3.17 -11.65 21.22
C GLU A 223 2.28 -12.87 20.92
N ARG A 224 0.97 -12.64 20.70
CA ARG A 224 -0.01 -13.69 20.40
C ARG A 224 0.29 -14.52 19.14
N TYR A 225 1.17 -14.04 18.26
CA TYR A 225 1.52 -14.69 17.01
C TYR A 225 2.93 -15.29 17.01
N ILE A 226 3.73 -15.10 18.06
CA ILE A 226 5.14 -15.53 18.10
C ILE A 226 5.29 -17.02 17.80
N SER A 227 4.39 -17.86 18.33
CA SER A 227 4.39 -19.32 18.11
C SER A 227 4.24 -19.73 16.65
N SER A 228 3.69 -18.84 15.81
CA SER A 228 3.39 -19.10 14.40
C SER A 228 4.50 -18.59 13.47
N VAL A 229 5.45 -17.80 13.98
CA VAL A 229 6.55 -17.25 13.19
C VAL A 229 7.76 -18.16 13.28
N ARG A 230 8.31 -18.55 12.14
CA ARG A 230 9.48 -19.43 12.05
C ARG A 230 10.58 -18.78 11.23
N TYR A 231 11.81 -19.17 11.54
CA TYR A 231 12.93 -18.84 10.67
C TYR A 231 12.64 -19.39 9.26
N ASN A 232 13.00 -18.63 8.23
CA ASN A 232 12.78 -18.96 6.82
C ASN A 232 11.30 -18.95 6.37
N SER A 233 10.35 -18.50 7.21
CA SER A 233 8.96 -18.27 6.81
C SER A 233 8.88 -17.35 5.60
N GLU A 234 8.00 -17.69 4.66
CA GLU A 234 7.78 -16.94 3.43
C GLU A 234 6.94 -15.69 3.70
N VAL A 235 7.26 -14.62 2.96
CA VAL A 235 6.67 -13.31 3.19
C VAL A 235 6.37 -12.65 1.85
N GLU A 236 5.18 -12.07 1.70
CA GLU A 236 4.89 -11.10 0.65
C GLU A 236 5.11 -9.69 1.18
N LEU A 237 5.86 -8.89 0.44
CA LEU A 237 6.10 -7.48 0.69
C LEU A 237 5.41 -6.66 -0.39
N SER A 238 4.75 -5.58 0.02
CA SER A 238 4.18 -4.58 -0.89
C SER A 238 4.49 -3.19 -0.38
N PHE A 239 4.62 -2.25 -1.31
CA PHE A 239 5.00 -0.87 -1.04
C PHE A 239 3.99 0.08 -1.68
N ASP A 240 3.72 1.22 -1.05
CA ASP A 240 2.80 2.21 -1.61
C ASP A 240 3.33 2.84 -2.91
N ALA A 241 4.65 2.89 -3.07
CA ALA A 241 5.29 3.26 -4.34
C ALA A 241 4.98 2.27 -5.48
N TYR A 242 4.76 0.99 -5.16
CA TYR A 242 4.57 -0.07 -6.15
C TYR A 242 3.33 -0.92 -5.81
N PRO A 243 2.11 -0.35 -5.89
CA PRO A 243 0.91 -0.97 -5.33
C PRO A 243 0.47 -2.24 -6.06
N ASN A 244 0.92 -2.44 -7.30
CA ASN A 244 0.60 -3.62 -8.12
C ASN A 244 1.72 -4.68 -8.10
N ASP A 245 2.87 -4.36 -7.51
CA ASP A 245 4.01 -5.27 -7.45
C ASP A 245 4.06 -5.95 -6.08
N VAL A 246 4.34 -7.25 -6.09
CA VAL A 246 4.58 -8.05 -4.89
C VAL A 246 6.03 -8.53 -4.90
N PHE A 247 6.73 -8.27 -3.81
CA PHE A 247 8.12 -8.67 -3.63
C PHE A 247 8.18 -9.81 -2.63
N MET A 248 8.79 -10.92 -3.00
CA MET A 248 8.91 -12.07 -2.10
C MET A 248 10.09 -11.89 -1.15
N GLY A 249 9.92 -12.28 0.11
CA GLY A 249 10.96 -12.29 1.14
C GLY A 249 10.92 -13.54 2.02
N ARG A 250 11.93 -13.68 2.89
CA ARG A 250 11.97 -14.70 3.95
C ARG A 250 12.41 -14.10 5.28
N VAL A 251 11.85 -14.60 6.37
CA VAL A 251 12.33 -14.27 7.72
C VAL A 251 13.77 -14.76 7.87
N SER A 252 14.70 -13.82 7.99
CA SER A 252 16.14 -14.03 8.09
C SER A 252 16.65 -13.92 9.53
N ALA A 253 15.90 -13.31 10.44
CA ALA A 253 16.21 -13.33 11.87
C ALA A 253 14.95 -13.17 12.72
N ILE A 254 14.98 -13.77 13.91
CA ILE A 254 13.95 -13.60 14.94
C ILE A 254 14.67 -13.21 16.22
N ASN A 255 14.30 -12.08 16.82
CA ASN A 255 14.85 -11.67 18.10
C ASN A 255 14.26 -12.58 19.20
N PRO A 256 15.08 -13.26 20.03
CA PRO A 256 14.57 -14.14 21.08
C PRO A 256 13.92 -13.39 22.25
N VAL A 257 14.04 -12.06 22.31
CA VAL A 257 13.50 -11.23 23.38
C VAL A 257 12.24 -10.51 22.91
N VAL A 258 11.17 -10.63 23.71
CA VAL A 258 9.95 -9.83 23.55
C VAL A 258 10.14 -8.52 24.30
N ASP A 259 9.85 -7.41 23.64
CA ASP A 259 9.83 -6.10 24.28
C ASP A 259 8.58 -5.99 25.16
N SER A 260 8.77 -5.83 26.48
CA SER A 260 7.68 -5.84 27.46
C SER A 260 6.78 -4.60 27.38
N SER A 261 7.27 -3.50 26.82
CA SER A 261 6.52 -2.25 26.70
C SER A 261 5.52 -2.31 25.54
N SER A 262 5.94 -2.87 24.41
CA SER A 262 5.15 -2.98 23.19
C SER A 262 4.45 -4.33 23.04
N ARG A 263 4.86 -5.36 23.81
CA ARG A 263 4.48 -6.77 23.63
C ARG A 263 4.67 -7.27 22.21
N THR A 264 5.80 -6.89 21.63
CA THR A 264 6.19 -7.30 20.28
C THR A 264 7.57 -7.93 20.25
N MET A 265 7.78 -8.78 19.26
CA MET A 265 9.05 -9.41 18.95
C MET A 265 9.55 -8.88 17.61
N GLU A 266 10.78 -8.39 17.57
CA GLU A 266 11.42 -7.95 16.32
C GLU A 266 11.74 -9.17 15.44
N ILE A 267 11.36 -9.09 14.17
CA ILE A 267 11.81 -9.99 13.12
C ILE A 267 12.52 -9.21 12.04
N ARG A 268 13.42 -9.88 11.34
CA ARG A 268 14.11 -9.36 10.17
C ARG A 268 13.79 -10.23 8.97
N ILE A 269 13.55 -9.59 7.84
CA ILE A 269 13.12 -10.23 6.60
C ILE A 269 14.07 -9.78 5.48
N ASP A 270 14.60 -10.74 4.74
CA ASP A 270 15.43 -10.47 3.56
C ASP A 270 14.58 -10.70 2.30
N PRO A 271 14.60 -9.78 1.32
CA PRO A 271 14.03 -10.03 -0.01
C PRO A 271 14.71 -11.24 -0.67
N LEU A 272 13.95 -12.08 -1.40
CA LEU A 272 14.52 -13.22 -2.13
C LEU A 272 15.46 -12.78 -3.25
N ILE A 273 15.08 -11.70 -3.94
CA ILE A 273 15.80 -11.15 -5.08
C ILE A 273 16.11 -9.68 -4.74
N PRO A 274 17.38 -9.25 -4.80
CA PRO A 274 17.73 -7.84 -4.69
C PRO A 274 17.02 -7.04 -5.79
N ASP A 275 16.23 -6.04 -5.40
CA ASP A 275 15.56 -5.15 -6.33
C ASP A 275 15.90 -3.70 -5.97
N PHE A 276 16.53 -2.98 -6.91
CA PHE A 276 16.98 -1.60 -6.73
C PHE A 276 15.83 -0.61 -6.50
N ARG A 277 14.59 -1.01 -6.80
CA ARG A 277 13.39 -0.23 -6.51
C ARG A 277 13.10 -0.14 -5.01
N ILE A 278 13.52 -1.15 -4.23
CA ILE A 278 13.34 -1.16 -2.79
C ILE A 278 14.48 -0.35 -2.15
N LYS A 279 14.16 0.82 -1.62
CA LYS A 279 15.11 1.75 -1.01
C LYS A 279 15.08 1.69 0.52
N GLY A 280 16.22 1.96 1.14
CA GLY A 280 16.29 2.19 2.58
C GLY A 280 15.38 3.36 2.99
N GLY A 281 14.66 3.20 4.09
CA GLY A 281 13.68 4.16 4.59
C GLY A 281 12.25 3.98 4.08
N MET A 282 12.01 3.09 3.10
CA MET A 282 10.64 2.72 2.68
C MET A 282 9.88 2.02 3.80
N PHE A 283 8.55 2.10 3.72
CA PHE A 283 7.65 1.33 4.57
C PHE A 283 7.01 0.22 3.78
N SER A 284 7.06 -0.99 4.34
CA SER A 284 6.51 -2.20 3.72
C SER A 284 5.26 -2.65 4.45
N LYS A 285 4.26 -3.05 3.67
CA LYS A 285 3.14 -3.88 4.12
C LYS A 285 3.52 -5.33 3.89
N ILE A 286 3.38 -6.12 4.94
CA ILE A 286 3.94 -7.46 5.02
C ILE A 286 2.80 -8.44 5.22
N LYS A 287 2.70 -9.47 4.38
CA LYS A 287 1.94 -10.69 4.70
C LYS A 287 2.92 -11.80 5.01
N LEU A 288 2.99 -12.17 6.28
CA LEU A 288 3.84 -13.26 6.76
C LEU A 288 3.05 -14.56 6.76
N PHE A 289 3.44 -15.52 5.93
CA PHE A 289 2.79 -16.82 5.89
C PHE A 289 3.20 -17.67 7.10
N THR A 290 2.20 -18.09 7.88
CA THR A 290 2.39 -18.86 9.12
C THR A 290 2.20 -20.35 8.90
N ARG A 291 1.27 -20.73 8.01
CA ARG A 291 0.96 -22.12 7.68
C ARG A 291 0.47 -22.21 6.24
N ILE A 292 0.83 -23.29 5.55
CA ILE A 292 0.34 -23.62 4.22
C ILE A 292 -0.24 -25.03 4.29
N SER A 293 -1.44 -25.21 3.77
CA SER A 293 -2.07 -26.52 3.61
C SER A 293 -2.40 -26.76 2.14
N TYR A 294 -1.86 -27.85 1.60
CA TYR A 294 -2.06 -28.26 0.22
C TYR A 294 -3.14 -29.35 0.16
N GLY A 295 -4.04 -29.27 -0.82
CA GLY A 295 -5.14 -30.22 -0.94
C GLY A 295 -6.17 -30.12 0.18
N ALA A 296 -6.24 -28.97 0.85
CA ALA A 296 -7.20 -28.68 1.91
C ALA A 296 -8.63 -28.68 1.36
N MET A 297 -9.58 -29.25 2.08
CA MET A 297 -11.00 -29.16 1.75
C MET A 297 -11.51 -27.77 2.08
N LEU A 298 -11.89 -27.00 1.06
CA LEU A 298 -12.25 -25.60 1.22
C LEU A 298 -13.76 -25.41 1.26
N VAL A 299 -14.24 -24.74 2.30
CA VAL A 299 -15.64 -24.31 2.43
C VAL A 299 -15.72 -22.82 2.80
N PRO A 300 -16.73 -22.09 2.32
CA PRO A 300 -17.03 -20.76 2.86
C PRO A 300 -17.34 -20.86 4.35
N VAL A 301 -16.90 -19.87 5.14
CA VAL A 301 -17.20 -19.81 6.58
C VAL A 301 -18.70 -19.73 6.87
N ASP A 302 -19.49 -19.23 5.92
CA ASP A 302 -20.95 -19.12 6.01
C ASP A 302 -21.66 -20.49 6.08
N CYS A 303 -20.99 -21.57 5.67
CA CYS A 303 -21.52 -22.93 5.80
C CYS A 303 -21.44 -23.48 7.23
N LEU A 304 -20.61 -22.87 8.08
CA LEU A 304 -20.26 -23.40 9.39
C LEU A 304 -21.37 -23.07 10.40
N VAL A 305 -21.97 -24.11 10.96
CA VAL A 305 -22.98 -23.99 12.03
C VAL A 305 -22.37 -24.47 13.34
N ARG A 306 -22.44 -23.65 14.38
CA ARG A 306 -21.91 -24.00 15.70
C ARG A 306 -22.81 -25.08 16.33
N ALA A 307 -22.21 -26.17 16.79
CA ALA A 307 -22.91 -27.29 17.41
C ALA A 307 -22.12 -27.77 18.64
N GLY A 308 -22.61 -27.41 19.84
CA GLY A 308 -21.87 -27.64 21.09
C GLY A 308 -20.51 -26.93 21.08
N ASP A 309 -19.45 -27.69 21.37
CA ASP A 309 -18.06 -27.21 21.36
C ASP A 309 -17.40 -27.23 19.98
N GLY A 310 -18.09 -27.75 18.96
CA GLY A 310 -17.57 -27.91 17.60
C GLY A 310 -18.39 -27.18 16.53
N TYR A 311 -18.10 -27.54 15.28
CA TYR A 311 -18.82 -27.05 14.10
C TYR A 311 -19.40 -28.23 13.33
N LYS A 312 -20.54 -27.99 12.68
CA LYS A 312 -21.14 -28.87 11.68
C LYS A 312 -21.45 -28.10 10.41
N VAL A 313 -21.56 -28.80 9.30
CA VAL A 313 -22.04 -28.27 8.03
C VAL A 313 -23.19 -29.14 7.54
N PHE A 314 -24.15 -28.55 6.83
CA PHE A 314 -25.22 -29.34 6.22
C PHE A 314 -24.79 -29.79 4.82
N VAL A 315 -24.71 -31.10 4.64
CA VAL A 315 -24.39 -31.74 3.35
C VAL A 315 -25.70 -32.23 2.73
N ILE A 316 -25.90 -31.92 1.45
CA ILE A 316 -27.04 -32.41 0.67
C ILE A 316 -26.64 -33.72 -0.01
N LYS A 317 -27.46 -34.75 0.19
CA LYS A 317 -27.33 -36.05 -0.46
C LYS A 317 -28.29 -36.17 -1.65
N ASP A 318 -28.17 -37.27 -2.40
CA ASP A 318 -28.90 -37.48 -3.66
C ASP A 318 -30.44 -37.43 -3.52
N ASP A 319 -30.96 -37.61 -2.30
CA ASP A 319 -32.38 -37.53 -1.94
C ASP A 319 -32.90 -36.10 -1.73
N SER A 320 -32.08 -35.07 -2.00
CA SER A 320 -32.39 -33.66 -1.71
C SER A 320 -32.67 -33.39 -0.22
N ALA A 321 -32.20 -34.26 0.67
CA ALA A 321 -32.24 -34.03 2.11
C ALA A 321 -30.89 -33.50 2.61
N ALA A 322 -30.96 -32.58 3.56
CA ALA A 322 -29.78 -32.00 4.19
C ALA A 322 -29.46 -32.72 5.51
N TYR A 323 -28.18 -33.05 5.73
CA TYR A 323 -27.72 -33.72 6.94
C TYR A 323 -26.57 -32.96 7.58
N GLY A 324 -26.74 -32.64 8.87
CA GLY A 324 -25.70 -32.04 9.68
C GLY A 324 -24.53 -33.00 9.87
N THR A 325 -23.41 -32.67 9.27
CA THR A 325 -22.17 -33.43 9.34
C THR A 325 -21.18 -32.68 10.22
N PRO A 326 -20.73 -33.26 11.35
CA PRO A 326 -19.74 -32.64 12.20
C PRO A 326 -18.41 -32.53 11.46
N VAL A 327 -17.74 -31.39 11.59
CA VAL A 327 -16.48 -31.10 10.89
C VAL A 327 -15.41 -30.63 11.87
N THR A 328 -14.18 -31.06 11.61
CA THR A 328 -13.00 -30.52 12.30
C THR A 328 -12.35 -29.45 11.43
N LEU A 329 -12.17 -28.25 11.97
CA LEU A 329 -11.64 -27.12 11.21
C LEU A 329 -10.12 -26.99 11.33
N GLY A 330 -9.51 -26.49 10.26
CA GLY A 330 -8.09 -26.14 10.15
C GLY A 330 -7.88 -24.63 10.05
N ILE A 331 -7.20 -24.18 9.00
CA ILE A 331 -6.98 -22.75 8.70
C ILE A 331 -8.33 -22.07 8.40
N GLN A 332 -8.55 -20.88 8.97
CA GLN A 332 -9.68 -20.03 8.60
C GLN A 332 -9.15 -18.64 8.23
N ILE A 333 -9.25 -18.27 6.95
CA ILE A 333 -8.74 -16.99 6.45
C ILE A 333 -9.52 -16.50 5.23
N ASP A 334 -9.65 -15.18 5.09
CA ASP A 334 -10.32 -14.52 3.96
C ASP A 334 -11.73 -15.05 3.64
N GLY A 335 -12.48 -15.45 4.67
CA GLY A 335 -13.85 -15.97 4.55
C GLY A 335 -13.94 -17.44 4.10
N ILE A 336 -12.80 -18.14 4.03
CA ILE A 336 -12.70 -19.56 3.67
C ILE A 336 -12.15 -20.33 4.88
N ALA A 337 -12.68 -21.52 5.11
CA ALA A 337 -12.21 -22.45 6.12
C ALA A 337 -11.72 -23.75 5.47
N GLU A 338 -10.62 -24.27 6.00
CA GLU A 338 -10.14 -25.62 5.78
C GLU A 338 -10.92 -26.59 6.68
N VAL A 339 -11.38 -27.69 6.10
CA VAL A 339 -11.99 -28.81 6.82
C VAL A 339 -11.02 -29.98 6.83
N LEU A 340 -10.56 -30.37 8.02
CA LEU A 340 -9.61 -31.48 8.22
C LEU A 340 -10.30 -32.85 8.16
N SER A 341 -11.57 -32.92 8.59
CA SER A 341 -12.36 -34.16 8.56
C SER A 341 -13.85 -33.87 8.52
N GLY A 342 -14.62 -34.82 7.98
CA GLY A 342 -16.08 -34.78 7.92
C GLY A 342 -16.66 -34.50 6.53
N LEU A 343 -15.85 -34.16 5.53
CA LEU A 343 -16.30 -33.89 4.16
C LEU A 343 -15.47 -34.66 3.13
N SER A 344 -16.06 -34.88 1.95
CA SER A 344 -15.42 -35.46 0.76
C SER A 344 -15.44 -34.49 -0.44
N PRO A 345 -14.45 -34.55 -1.34
CA PRO A 345 -14.45 -33.71 -2.54
C PRO A 345 -15.72 -33.95 -3.38
N GLY A 346 -16.37 -32.87 -3.80
CA GLY A 346 -17.62 -32.91 -4.57
C GLY A 346 -18.90 -32.85 -3.73
N ASP A 347 -18.81 -32.99 -2.40
CA ASP A 347 -19.94 -32.82 -1.50
C ASP A 347 -20.61 -31.45 -1.71
N SER A 348 -21.95 -31.40 -1.64
CA SER A 348 -22.71 -30.15 -1.75
C SER A 348 -23.06 -29.65 -0.35
N VAL A 349 -22.44 -28.54 0.06
CA VAL A 349 -22.64 -27.95 1.39
C VAL A 349 -23.53 -26.72 1.32
N VAL A 350 -24.40 -26.56 2.32
CA VAL A 350 -25.30 -25.41 2.44
C VAL A 350 -24.52 -24.18 2.90
N THR A 351 -24.57 -23.11 2.09
CA THR A 351 -23.93 -21.79 2.32
C THR A 351 -24.91 -20.74 2.82
N GLY A 352 -26.22 -20.95 2.64
CA GLY A 352 -27.25 -19.99 3.04
C GLY A 352 -28.58 -20.68 3.32
N GLY A 353 -29.30 -20.21 4.34
CA GLY A 353 -30.53 -20.85 4.84
C GLY A 353 -30.28 -21.92 5.91
N SER A 354 -29.03 -22.13 6.35
CA SER A 354 -28.64 -23.16 7.33
C SER A 354 -29.33 -23.04 8.70
N SER A 355 -29.81 -21.85 9.07
CA SER A 355 -30.56 -21.62 10.31
C SER A 355 -31.96 -22.24 10.31
N LEU A 356 -32.50 -22.57 9.13
CA LEU A 356 -33.84 -23.15 8.95
C LEU A 356 -33.77 -24.64 8.60
N VAL A 357 -32.57 -25.21 8.57
CA VAL A 357 -32.33 -26.60 8.16
C VAL A 357 -32.06 -27.45 9.41
N GLU A 358 -32.75 -28.58 9.49
CA GLU A 358 -32.51 -29.64 10.46
C GLU A 358 -32.16 -30.94 9.72
N ASP A 359 -31.65 -31.93 10.44
CA ASP A 359 -31.22 -33.20 9.85
C ASP A 359 -32.40 -33.95 9.22
N GLY A 360 -32.27 -34.33 7.95
CA GLY A 360 -33.29 -35.05 7.20
C GLY A 360 -34.42 -34.18 6.64
N VAL A 361 -34.29 -32.85 6.73
CA VAL A 361 -35.21 -31.91 6.07
C VAL A 361 -34.94 -31.89 4.57
N THR A 362 -36.02 -31.98 3.80
CA THR A 362 -35.98 -31.80 2.34
C THR A 362 -35.70 -30.34 2.02
N VAL A 363 -34.71 -30.09 1.18
CA VAL A 363 -34.29 -28.74 0.81
C VAL A 363 -34.53 -28.47 -0.66
N ASN A 364 -34.84 -27.22 -0.99
CA ASN A 364 -34.93 -26.74 -2.36
C ASN A 364 -33.70 -25.87 -2.67
N ILE A 365 -32.89 -26.29 -3.63
CA ILE A 365 -31.68 -25.56 -4.01
C ILE A 365 -32.08 -24.37 -4.88
N VAL A 366 -32.07 -23.17 -4.30
CA VAL A 366 -32.42 -21.93 -5.01
C VAL A 366 -31.22 -21.37 -5.77
N LYS A 367 -30.00 -21.61 -5.26
CA LYS A 367 -28.77 -21.05 -5.83
C LYS A 367 -27.56 -21.96 -5.57
N THR A 368 -26.80 -22.25 -6.61
CA THR A 368 -25.49 -22.89 -6.52
C THR A 368 -24.40 -21.86 -6.70
N LEU A 369 -23.61 -21.63 -5.66
CA LEU A 369 -22.42 -20.78 -5.69
C LEU A 369 -21.24 -21.57 -6.27
N PRO A 370 -20.32 -20.90 -6.98
CA PRO A 370 -19.08 -21.54 -7.38
C PRO A 370 -18.26 -21.93 -6.14
N PRO A 371 -17.46 -23.01 -6.21
CA PRO A 371 -16.54 -23.42 -5.16
C PRO A 371 -15.65 -22.25 -4.71
N PRO A 372 -15.32 -22.16 -3.41
CA PRO A 372 -14.43 -21.13 -2.91
C PRO A 372 -13.06 -21.26 -3.59
N ARG A 373 -12.71 -20.27 -4.42
CA ARG A 373 -11.37 -20.11 -4.97
C ARG A 373 -10.68 -18.96 -4.26
N ILE A 374 -9.50 -19.21 -3.70
CA ILE A 374 -8.64 -18.13 -3.21
C ILE A 374 -8.28 -17.28 -4.43
N LYS A 375 -8.61 -15.99 -4.36
CA LYS A 375 -8.65 -15.00 -5.46
C LYS A 375 -7.62 -15.25 -6.57
N GLY A 376 -8.10 -15.81 -7.67
CA GLY A 376 -7.62 -15.54 -9.03
C GLY A 376 -8.69 -14.75 -9.77
N THR A 377 -8.48 -13.44 -9.90
CA THR A 377 -9.16 -12.45 -10.76
C THR A 377 -10.68 -12.61 -10.96
N GLN A 378 -11.45 -11.84 -10.18
CA GLN A 378 -12.88 -11.64 -10.37
C GLN A 378 -13.14 -10.74 -11.58
N LEU A 379 -13.85 -11.24 -12.60
CA LEU A 379 -14.21 -10.45 -13.79
C LEU A 379 -15.45 -9.59 -13.48
N TYR A 380 -15.29 -8.27 -13.59
CA TYR A 380 -16.37 -7.31 -13.45
C TYR A 380 -16.94 -6.96 -14.83
N PRO A 381 -18.26 -6.94 -15.00
CA PRO A 381 -18.86 -6.45 -16.24
C PRO A 381 -18.58 -4.95 -16.39
N VAL A 382 -18.02 -4.56 -17.53
CA VAL A 382 -17.68 -3.17 -17.87
C VAL A 382 -18.40 -2.72 -19.13
N ARG A 383 -18.78 -1.43 -19.19
CA ARG A 383 -19.20 -0.80 -20.43
C ARG A 383 -17.95 -0.43 -21.23
N VAL A 384 -17.97 -0.73 -22.52
CA VAL A 384 -16.88 -0.39 -23.45
C VAL A 384 -17.26 0.81 -24.30
N THR A 385 -16.26 1.63 -24.62
CA THR A 385 -16.32 2.67 -25.66
C THR A 385 -15.19 2.41 -26.64
N ALA A 386 -15.34 2.82 -27.90
CA ALA A 386 -14.27 2.72 -28.88
C ALA A 386 -13.09 3.62 -28.43
N ALA A 387 -11.90 3.04 -28.30
CA ALA A 387 -10.70 3.79 -27.97
C ALA A 387 -10.29 4.65 -29.18
N ALA A 388 -9.87 5.89 -28.90
CA ALA A 388 -9.21 6.75 -29.87
C ALA A 388 -7.74 6.88 -29.46
N GLU A 389 -6.83 6.83 -30.42
CA GLU A 389 -5.41 7.10 -30.19
C GLU A 389 -5.17 8.60 -30.13
N GLY A 390 -4.39 9.03 -29.15
CA GLY A 390 -3.94 10.40 -28.99
C GLY A 390 -2.76 10.42 -28.01
N GLU A 391 -1.78 11.29 -28.25
CA GLU A 391 -0.59 11.37 -27.41
C GLU A 391 -0.93 11.95 -26.03
N LEU A 392 -0.78 11.15 -24.98
CA LEU A 392 -0.94 11.59 -23.61
C LEU A 392 0.44 11.83 -22.99
N THR A 393 0.76 13.09 -22.70
CA THR A 393 1.97 13.42 -21.93
C THR A 393 1.62 13.56 -20.46
N ALA A 394 2.19 12.70 -19.63
CA ALA A 394 2.03 12.76 -18.17
C ALA A 394 3.20 13.52 -17.52
N TYR A 395 2.90 14.24 -16.43
CA TYR A 395 3.90 15.04 -15.70
C TYR A 395 3.80 14.80 -14.19
N VAL A 396 4.95 14.74 -13.50
CA VAL A 396 5.02 15.00 -12.05
C VAL A 396 5.22 16.50 -11.84
N ASN A 397 4.30 17.14 -11.12
CA ASN A 397 4.42 18.54 -10.74
C ASN A 397 4.94 18.63 -9.29
N THR A 398 6.00 19.41 -9.07
CA THR A 398 6.53 19.67 -7.74
C THR A 398 7.12 21.07 -7.65
N ASN A 399 7.50 21.49 -6.45
CA ASN A 399 8.23 22.73 -6.20
C ASN A 399 9.67 22.41 -5.80
N GLY A 400 10.58 23.30 -6.16
CA GLY A 400 11.99 23.18 -5.87
C GLY A 400 12.61 24.52 -5.52
N VAL A 401 13.89 24.45 -5.19
CA VAL A 401 14.73 25.62 -4.94
C VAL A 401 16.01 25.52 -5.75
N VAL A 402 16.44 26.65 -6.32
CA VAL A 402 17.72 26.75 -7.02
C VAL A 402 18.85 26.73 -6.00
N ILE A 403 19.85 25.90 -6.23
CA ILE A 403 21.07 25.77 -5.41
C ILE A 403 22.31 25.82 -6.30
N TYR A 404 23.45 26.20 -5.74
CA TYR A 404 24.74 26.00 -6.42
C TYR A 404 25.11 24.53 -6.40
N LYS A 405 25.59 24.02 -7.53
CA LYS A 405 26.14 22.67 -7.62
C LYS A 405 27.47 22.55 -6.87
N SER A 406 28.31 23.59 -6.95
CA SER A 406 29.58 23.65 -6.25
C SER A 406 29.66 24.94 -5.45
N SER A 407 29.77 24.80 -4.13
CA SER A 407 30.02 25.91 -3.21
C SER A 407 31.07 25.50 -2.21
N VAL A 408 32.03 26.39 -1.94
CA VAL A 408 33.12 26.13 -1.01
C VAL A 408 33.10 27.19 0.08
N ASP A 409 33.15 26.73 1.32
CA ASP A 409 33.43 27.58 2.47
C ASP A 409 34.95 27.80 2.54
N VAL A 410 35.37 29.04 2.32
CA VAL A 410 36.76 29.46 2.52
C VAL A 410 36.96 29.71 4.00
N VAL A 411 37.78 28.87 4.63
CA VAL A 411 37.99 28.86 6.08
C VAL A 411 39.30 29.57 6.47
N SER A 412 39.36 30.02 7.72
CA SER A 412 40.63 30.44 8.33
C SER A 412 41.44 29.22 8.74
N GLU A 413 42.70 29.10 8.34
CA GLU A 413 43.59 28.03 8.82
C GLU A 413 44.13 28.30 10.23
N VAL A 414 43.95 29.52 10.74
CA VAL A 414 44.58 30.01 11.97
C VAL A 414 43.57 30.61 12.95
N MET A 415 43.94 30.62 14.23
CA MET A 415 43.21 31.38 15.24
C MET A 415 43.63 32.84 15.14
N GLY A 416 42.68 33.77 15.14
CA GLY A 416 43.03 35.18 15.14
C GLY A 416 41.84 36.12 15.04
N LYS A 417 42.13 37.42 15.08
CA LYS A 417 41.13 38.47 14.94
C LYS A 417 41.00 38.86 13.47
N VAL A 418 39.79 38.91 12.93
CA VAL A 418 39.55 39.32 11.54
C VAL A 418 39.91 40.80 11.40
N LEU A 419 40.99 41.11 10.66
CA LEU A 419 41.46 42.48 10.43
C LEU A 419 40.58 43.19 9.41
N SER A 420 40.35 42.52 8.29
CA SER A 420 39.63 43.05 7.16
C SER A 420 39.02 41.89 6.38
N VAL A 421 37.82 42.12 5.84
CA VAL A 421 37.24 41.29 4.78
C VAL A 421 37.26 42.16 3.54
N LEU A 422 37.97 41.73 2.51
CA LEU A 422 38.30 42.52 1.33
C LEU A 422 37.32 42.31 0.18
N VAL A 423 36.28 41.50 0.41
CA VAL A 423 35.23 41.16 -0.55
C VAL A 423 33.86 41.40 0.07
N SER A 424 32.89 41.71 -0.79
CA SER A 424 31.49 41.90 -0.43
C SER A 424 30.63 40.78 -1.00
N VAL A 425 29.45 40.55 -0.40
CA VAL A 425 28.46 39.63 -0.97
C VAL A 425 28.05 40.11 -2.36
N GLY A 426 28.15 39.23 -3.35
CA GLY A 426 27.94 39.52 -4.77
C GLY A 426 29.23 39.75 -5.58
N ASP A 427 30.39 39.90 -4.94
CA ASP A 427 31.65 40.10 -5.66
C ASP A 427 32.09 38.84 -6.41
N ARG A 428 32.61 39.03 -7.62
CA ARG A 428 33.33 37.99 -8.36
C ARG A 428 34.77 37.89 -7.84
N VAL A 429 35.19 36.67 -7.54
CA VAL A 429 36.53 36.36 -7.03
C VAL A 429 37.16 35.26 -7.87
N GLU A 430 38.45 35.42 -8.18
CA GLU A 430 39.25 34.39 -8.85
C GLU A 430 39.95 33.52 -7.80
N LYS A 431 40.18 32.24 -8.12
CA LYS A 431 40.98 31.33 -7.30
C LYS A 431 42.34 31.97 -6.99
N GLY A 432 42.72 32.00 -5.72
CA GLY A 432 43.95 32.61 -5.22
C GLY A 432 43.82 34.09 -4.83
N LYS A 433 42.69 34.75 -5.11
CA LYS A 433 42.44 36.12 -4.67
C LYS A 433 42.37 36.19 -3.15
N LEU A 434 43.01 37.20 -2.56
CA LEU A 434 42.92 37.50 -1.14
C LEU A 434 41.48 37.95 -0.80
N VAL A 435 40.82 37.26 0.13
CA VAL A 435 39.44 37.53 0.53
C VAL A 435 39.33 38.13 1.94
N ALA A 436 40.26 37.80 2.84
CA ALA A 436 40.31 38.38 4.19
C ALA A 436 41.73 38.29 4.79
N GLU A 437 41.96 39.10 5.81
CA GLU A 437 43.19 39.12 6.60
C GLU A 437 42.89 38.82 8.07
N ILE A 438 43.73 37.99 8.68
CA ILE A 438 43.55 37.57 10.07
C ILE A 438 44.81 37.89 10.87
N ASP A 439 44.62 38.60 11.98
CA ASP A 439 45.68 38.93 12.92
C ASP A 439 45.92 37.75 13.87
N GLN A 440 47.11 37.15 13.75
CA GLN A 440 47.57 36.08 14.63
C GLN A 440 48.45 36.58 15.78
N SER A 441 48.66 37.90 15.91
CA SER A 441 49.68 38.42 16.82
C SER A 441 49.37 38.08 18.27
N LYS A 442 50.38 37.49 18.92
CA LYS A 442 50.42 37.27 20.37
C LYS A 442 51.10 38.49 21.01
N PRO A 443 50.70 38.91 22.23
CA PRO A 443 51.34 40.04 22.90
C PRO A 443 52.88 39.87 22.94
N GLY A 444 53.62 40.81 22.34
CA GLY A 444 55.10 40.81 22.31
C GLY A 444 55.76 40.28 21.03
N MET A 445 55.01 39.88 20.01
CA MET A 445 55.54 39.42 18.70
C MET A 445 55.27 40.43 17.57
N GLN A 446 56.12 40.39 16.54
CA GLN A 446 55.99 41.22 15.34
C GLN A 446 54.74 40.83 14.54
N TYR A 447 54.06 41.82 13.97
CA TYR A 447 52.79 41.65 13.26
C TYR A 447 52.99 41.00 11.89
N GLU A 448 52.40 39.82 11.70
CA GLU A 448 52.28 39.17 10.39
C GLU A 448 50.80 38.76 10.17
N PRO A 449 50.08 39.41 9.25
CA PRO A 449 48.71 39.05 8.95
C PRO A 449 48.66 37.76 8.13
N SER A 450 47.72 36.89 8.47
CA SER A 450 47.45 35.66 7.72
C SER A 450 46.45 35.94 6.60
N ALA A 451 46.86 35.63 5.37
CA ALA A 451 46.01 35.75 4.20
C ALA A 451 45.02 34.59 4.11
N VAL A 452 43.73 34.91 4.02
CA VAL A 452 42.69 33.96 3.61
C VAL A 452 42.45 34.16 2.13
N ILE A 453 42.69 33.11 1.32
CA ILE A 453 42.61 33.15 -0.14
C ILE A 453 41.42 32.34 -0.66
N ALA A 454 40.82 32.80 -1.76
CA ALA A 454 39.72 32.09 -2.42
C ALA A 454 40.20 30.74 -3.00
N THR A 455 39.59 29.64 -2.59
CA THR A 455 39.99 28.30 -3.05
C THR A 455 39.43 27.92 -4.43
N ILE A 456 38.35 28.61 -4.84
CA ILE A 456 37.72 28.47 -6.16
C ILE A 456 37.39 29.85 -6.75
N SER A 457 37.25 29.93 -8.07
CA SER A 457 36.69 31.12 -8.73
C SER A 457 35.17 31.08 -8.66
N GLY A 458 34.52 32.20 -8.33
CA GLY A 458 33.05 32.26 -8.21
C GLY A 458 32.53 33.57 -7.63
N ILE A 459 31.29 33.53 -7.15
CA ILE A 459 30.61 34.67 -6.52
C ILE A 459 30.57 34.48 -5.00
N VAL A 460 30.86 35.55 -4.26
CA VAL A 460 30.69 35.56 -2.80
C VAL A 460 29.21 35.55 -2.45
N THR A 461 28.76 34.46 -1.82
CA THR A 461 27.34 34.23 -1.47
C THR A 461 27.00 34.67 -0.06
N SER A 462 27.94 34.51 0.88
CA SER A 462 27.79 34.98 2.25
C SER A 462 29.15 35.21 2.90
N ILE A 463 29.17 36.09 3.90
CA ILE A 463 30.32 36.39 4.74
C ILE A 463 29.84 36.25 6.19
N PRO A 464 29.97 35.07 6.81
CA PRO A 464 29.43 34.80 8.15
C PRO A 464 30.23 35.46 9.28
N VAL A 465 31.39 36.06 9.00
CA VAL A 465 32.25 36.72 9.99
C VAL A 465 32.21 38.24 9.87
N GLN A 466 32.52 38.93 10.97
CA GLN A 466 32.60 40.39 11.02
C GLN A 466 34.02 40.84 11.32
N LYS A 467 34.39 42.02 10.79
CA LYS A 467 35.65 42.67 11.14
C LYS A 467 35.76 42.85 12.65
N GLY A 468 36.90 42.46 13.21
CA GLY A 468 37.19 42.52 14.63
C GLY A 468 36.73 41.30 15.44
N ALA A 469 36.03 40.33 14.84
CA ALA A 469 35.70 39.08 15.50
C ALA A 469 36.96 38.20 15.67
N THR A 470 37.11 37.57 16.84
CA THR A 470 38.11 36.51 17.03
C THR A 470 37.52 35.19 16.61
N ILE A 471 38.15 34.51 15.65
CA ILE A 471 37.69 33.24 15.12
C ILE A 471 38.71 32.13 15.37
N PRO A 472 38.27 30.90 15.70
CA PRO A 472 39.15 29.75 15.79
C PRO A 472 39.56 29.25 14.38
N PRO A 473 40.57 28.35 14.29
CA PRO A 473 40.92 27.67 13.04
C PRO A 473 39.72 26.89 12.47
N ASN A 474 39.70 26.67 11.16
CA ASN A 474 38.64 26.06 10.36
C ASN A 474 37.28 26.77 10.42
N THR A 475 37.24 28.03 10.87
CA THR A 475 36.01 28.83 10.83
C THR A 475 35.77 29.37 9.42
N PRO A 476 34.58 29.16 8.81
CA PRO A 476 34.21 29.76 7.53
C PRO A 476 34.27 31.29 7.59
N VAL A 477 35.01 31.90 6.67
CA VAL A 477 35.16 33.36 6.54
C VAL A 477 34.31 33.88 5.40
N VAL A 478 34.34 33.20 4.25
CA VAL A 478 33.59 33.56 3.04
C VAL A 478 33.04 32.30 2.40
N LYS A 479 31.79 32.31 1.96
CA LYS A 479 31.21 31.24 1.15
C LYS A 479 31.17 31.64 -0.32
N ILE A 480 31.85 30.88 -1.17
CA ILE A 480 31.93 31.14 -2.61
C ILE A 480 31.11 30.07 -3.35
N GLY A 481 30.16 30.50 -4.17
CA GLY A 481 29.42 29.65 -5.10
C GLY A 481 30.02 29.74 -6.50
N GLN A 482 30.19 28.61 -7.19
CA GLN A 482 30.68 28.61 -8.56
C GLN A 482 29.64 29.24 -9.49
N GLU A 483 30.08 30.24 -10.26
CA GLU A 483 29.21 30.99 -11.17
C GLU A 483 28.69 30.08 -12.30
N LEU A 484 27.42 30.25 -12.67
CA LEU A 484 26.74 29.51 -13.75
C LEU A 484 26.60 27.98 -13.52
N ASP A 485 26.98 27.44 -12.38
CA ASP A 485 26.80 26.02 -12.04
C ASP A 485 25.67 25.84 -11.01
N SER A 486 24.43 26.01 -11.47
CA SER A 486 23.22 25.90 -10.64
C SER A 486 22.46 24.59 -10.90
N GLN A 487 21.76 24.09 -9.89
CA GLN A 487 20.86 22.95 -9.95
C GLN A 487 19.55 23.27 -9.23
N ILE A 488 18.50 22.51 -9.52
CA ILE A 488 17.21 22.64 -8.84
C ILE A 488 17.05 21.43 -7.92
N ARG A 489 16.94 21.70 -6.62
CA ARG A 489 16.65 20.67 -5.61
C ARG A 489 15.15 20.62 -5.38
N ILE A 490 14.56 19.44 -5.55
CA ILE A 490 13.13 19.18 -5.36
C ILE A 490 12.96 18.03 -4.37
N GLU A 491 11.82 18.01 -3.70
CA GLU A 491 11.37 16.86 -2.92
C GLU A 491 10.15 16.25 -3.62
N VAL A 492 10.21 14.95 -3.89
CA VAL A 492 9.14 14.24 -4.57
C VAL A 492 8.57 13.18 -3.65
N PRO A 493 7.22 13.08 -3.51
CA PRO A 493 6.60 12.01 -2.74
C PRO A 493 7.02 10.61 -3.22
N GLU A 494 7.17 9.68 -2.27
CA GLU A 494 7.53 8.27 -2.54
C GLU A 494 6.64 7.62 -3.63
N ARG A 495 5.35 7.98 -3.69
CA ARG A 495 4.39 7.48 -4.69
C ARG A 495 4.71 7.86 -6.14
N ASP A 496 5.44 8.96 -6.36
CA ASP A 496 5.70 9.49 -7.69
C ASP A 496 7.09 9.05 -8.22
N LEU A 497 7.93 8.48 -7.34
CA LEU A 497 9.26 7.94 -7.66
C LEU A 497 9.28 6.89 -8.80
N PRO A 498 8.31 5.97 -8.94
CA PRO A 498 8.32 4.97 -10.02
C PRO A 498 8.36 5.56 -11.42
N PHE A 499 7.88 6.80 -11.55
CA PHE A 499 7.79 7.51 -12.82
C PHE A 499 9.01 8.39 -13.10
N ILE A 500 10.00 8.40 -12.19
CA ILE A 500 11.17 9.27 -12.27
C ILE A 500 12.46 8.45 -12.40
N GLN A 501 13.26 8.77 -13.41
CA GLN A 501 14.52 8.12 -13.74
C GLN A 501 15.60 9.17 -14.00
N ASN A 502 16.87 8.78 -13.82
CA ASN A 502 18.00 9.64 -14.21
C ASN A 502 17.97 9.93 -15.71
N ASN A 503 18.42 11.13 -16.09
CA ASN A 503 18.43 11.69 -17.45
C ASN A 503 17.06 11.99 -18.05
N GLN A 504 15.98 11.87 -17.28
CA GLN A 504 14.65 12.20 -17.74
C GLN A 504 14.46 13.71 -17.91
N ALA A 505 13.74 14.11 -18.96
CA ALA A 505 13.51 15.51 -19.26
C ALA A 505 12.58 16.17 -18.24
N ALA A 506 12.92 17.40 -17.86
CA ALA A 506 12.14 18.24 -16.97
C ALA A 506 12.10 19.68 -17.49
N GLN A 507 11.09 20.41 -17.03
CA GLN A 507 10.96 21.84 -17.26
C GLN A 507 10.71 22.51 -15.92
N PHE A 508 11.18 23.74 -15.76
CA PHE A 508 10.89 24.52 -14.58
C PHE A 508 10.70 25.99 -14.90
N GLN A 509 9.95 26.68 -14.05
CA GLN A 509 9.73 28.12 -14.09
C GLN A 509 10.15 28.69 -12.75
N LEU A 510 10.88 29.80 -12.76
CA LEU A 510 11.24 30.51 -11.55
C LEU A 510 10.12 31.48 -11.18
N ASP A 511 9.82 31.63 -9.90
CA ASP A 511 8.76 32.56 -9.47
C ASP A 511 9.10 34.01 -9.82
N ALA A 512 10.39 34.35 -9.87
CA ALA A 512 10.87 35.65 -10.35
C ALA A 512 10.70 35.85 -11.87
N TYR A 513 10.53 34.78 -12.65
CA TYR A 513 10.42 34.79 -14.11
C TYR A 513 9.32 33.81 -14.59
N PRO A 514 8.04 34.07 -14.27
CA PRO A 514 6.96 33.12 -14.47
C PRO A 514 6.69 32.79 -15.95
N GLU A 515 6.99 33.74 -16.85
CA GLU A 515 6.80 33.59 -18.31
C GLU A 515 7.96 32.82 -18.98
N THR A 516 9.08 32.60 -18.29
CA THR A 516 10.24 31.91 -18.84
C THR A 516 10.23 30.45 -18.41
N VAL A 517 10.17 29.54 -19.39
CA VAL A 517 10.34 28.09 -19.18
C VAL A 517 11.80 27.73 -19.40
N PHE A 518 12.42 27.17 -18.37
CA PHE A 518 13.75 26.60 -18.42
C PHE A 518 13.66 25.09 -18.59
N HIS A 519 14.56 24.51 -19.39
CA HIS A 519 14.67 23.06 -19.57
C HIS A 519 15.75 22.50 -18.65
N ALA A 520 15.51 21.31 -18.11
CA ALA A 520 16.43 20.59 -17.26
C ALA A 520 16.33 19.08 -17.52
N SER A 521 17.25 18.32 -16.93
CA SER A 521 17.13 16.87 -16.81
C SER A 521 17.35 16.43 -15.38
N VAL A 522 16.73 15.31 -15.01
CA VAL A 522 16.97 14.65 -13.72
C VAL A 522 18.43 14.20 -13.68
N SER A 523 19.24 14.85 -12.85
CA SER A 523 20.67 14.53 -12.74
C SER A 523 20.96 13.59 -11.59
N GLU A 524 20.19 13.68 -10.51
CA GLU A 524 20.46 12.95 -9.27
C GLU A 524 19.16 12.56 -8.59
N ILE A 525 19.06 11.31 -8.13
CA ILE A 525 17.95 10.83 -7.30
C ILE A 525 18.58 10.26 -6.04
N ASN A 526 18.22 10.79 -4.87
CA ASN A 526 18.72 10.31 -3.61
C ASN A 526 18.34 8.81 -3.44
N PRO A 527 19.31 7.93 -3.11
CA PRO A 527 19.02 6.51 -2.87
C PRO A 527 18.25 6.27 -1.57
N GLU A 528 18.18 7.24 -0.66
CA GLU A 528 17.42 7.17 0.58
C GLU A 528 16.12 7.97 0.50
N ILE A 529 15.09 7.46 1.18
CA ILE A 529 13.84 8.18 1.41
C ILE A 529 13.88 8.81 2.79
N ASN A 530 13.46 10.07 2.89
CA ASN A 530 13.26 10.71 4.18
C ASN A 530 12.04 10.09 4.87
N SER A 531 12.26 9.27 5.90
CA SER A 531 11.21 8.53 6.60
C SER A 531 10.18 9.43 7.29
N ARG A 532 10.56 10.67 7.65
CA ARG A 532 9.68 11.65 8.31
C ARG A 532 8.73 12.31 7.32
N THR A 533 9.21 12.69 6.14
CA THR A 533 8.42 13.43 5.14
C THR A 533 7.86 12.54 4.03
N ARG A 534 8.33 11.29 3.91
CA ARG A 534 8.00 10.35 2.82
C ARG A 534 8.30 10.92 1.43
N THR A 535 9.39 11.68 1.35
CA THR A 535 9.89 12.29 0.12
C THR A 535 11.28 11.80 -0.22
N VAL A 536 11.60 11.78 -1.52
CA VAL A 536 12.94 11.59 -2.06
C VAL A 536 13.45 12.93 -2.55
N GLU A 537 14.67 13.27 -2.18
CA GLU A 537 15.36 14.42 -2.75
C GLU A 537 15.85 14.08 -4.16
N ILE A 538 15.54 14.95 -5.12
CA ILE A 538 15.96 14.81 -6.51
C ILE A 538 16.61 16.14 -6.92
N LYS A 539 17.71 16.07 -7.67
CA LYS A 539 18.36 17.24 -8.27
C LYS A 539 18.18 17.24 -9.77
N LEU A 540 17.86 18.41 -10.31
CA LEU A 540 17.76 18.66 -11.73
C LEU A 540 18.92 19.53 -12.21
N LYS A 541 19.51 19.16 -13.34
CA LYS A 541 20.53 19.95 -14.02
C LYS A 541 19.89 20.77 -15.14
N PRO A 542 19.96 22.12 -15.11
CA PRO A 542 19.56 22.97 -16.22
C PRO A 542 20.29 22.58 -17.50
N ALA A 543 19.60 22.60 -18.64
CA ALA A 543 20.18 22.29 -19.93
C ALA A 543 21.19 23.36 -20.37
N VAL A 544 20.92 24.63 -20.03
CA VAL A 544 21.75 25.78 -20.35
C VAL A 544 22.00 26.58 -19.06
N PRO A 545 23.27 26.91 -18.73
CA PRO A 545 23.57 27.87 -17.68
C PRO A 545 22.97 29.24 -17.97
N ASP A 546 22.35 29.87 -16.98
CA ASP A 546 21.68 31.15 -17.14
C ASP A 546 21.90 32.03 -15.90
N GLU A 547 22.38 33.26 -16.10
CA GLU A 547 22.68 34.22 -15.01
C GLU A 547 21.43 34.62 -14.21
N ARG A 548 20.23 34.44 -14.78
CA ARG A 548 18.96 34.72 -14.10
C ARG A 548 18.67 33.71 -12.99
N MET A 549 19.27 32.51 -13.05
CA MET A 549 19.14 31.50 -12.01
C MET A 549 20.03 31.85 -10.82
N LYS A 550 19.44 32.38 -9.74
CA LYS A 550 20.16 32.66 -8.50
C LYS A 550 19.78 31.64 -7.42
N ALA A 551 20.76 31.20 -6.65
CA ALA A 551 20.52 30.29 -5.54
C ALA A 551 19.53 30.90 -4.53
N GLY A 552 18.65 30.08 -3.99
CA GLY A 552 17.56 30.48 -3.10
C GLY A 552 16.24 30.82 -3.82
N MET A 553 16.21 30.92 -5.15
CA MET A 553 14.98 31.12 -5.90
C MET A 553 14.07 29.89 -5.87
N SER A 554 12.77 30.10 -5.72
CA SER A 554 11.74 29.06 -5.84
C SER A 554 11.47 28.73 -7.31
N ALA A 555 11.30 27.44 -7.59
CA ALA A 555 11.04 26.90 -8.92
C ALA A 555 9.80 26.00 -8.91
N ARG A 556 8.90 26.19 -9.86
CA ARG A 556 7.82 25.25 -10.18
C ARG A 556 8.32 24.29 -11.24
N VAL A 557 8.28 23.00 -10.97
CA VAL A 557 8.96 21.97 -11.75
C VAL A 557 7.95 20.97 -12.31
N LYS A 558 8.14 20.60 -13.57
CA LYS A 558 7.40 19.56 -14.29
C LYS A 558 8.37 18.52 -14.84
N ILE A 559 8.29 17.29 -14.37
CA ILE A 559 9.09 16.16 -14.88
C ILE A 559 8.23 15.34 -15.83
N LEU A 560 8.70 15.11 -17.06
CA LEU A 560 7.96 14.34 -18.07
C LEU A 560 8.05 12.85 -17.76
N THR A 561 6.94 12.18 -17.44
CA THR A 561 6.97 10.78 -16.97
C THR A 561 6.91 9.73 -18.06
N ASN A 562 6.09 9.95 -19.10
CA ASN A 562 6.03 9.20 -20.35
C ASN A 562 5.09 9.92 -21.33
N VAL A 563 5.41 9.82 -22.63
CA VAL A 563 4.48 10.09 -23.73
C VAL A 563 3.93 8.73 -24.15
N LYS A 564 2.62 8.54 -24.10
CA LYS A 564 1.95 7.30 -24.52
C LYS A 564 1.00 7.54 -25.66
#